data_AF-A0A838S9H4-F1
#
_entry.id   AF-A0A838S9H4-F1
#
_cell.length_a   1.000
_cell.length_b   1.000
_cell.length_c   1.000
_cell.angle_alpha   90.00
_cell.angle_beta   90.00
_cell.angle_gamma   90.00
#
_symmetry.space_group_name_H-M   'P 1'
#
loop_
_entity.id
_entity.type
_entity.pdbx_description
1 polymer ?
#
loop_
_entity_poly.entity_id
_entity_poly.type
_entity_poly.pdbx_seq_one_letter_code
_entity_poly.pdbx_strand_id
1 'polypeptide(L)' 'MQRVEQLAATPPPNGTDAGLRLRVYVDGEPAALLGAVVGVLSARGAAVTDLSLGEPTLEDVFSHLTGRDLR' A
#
# COMPACT_ATOMS: atom_id res chain seq x y z
N MET A 1 -11.25 -13.93 -2.78
CA MET A 1 -10.00 -13.98 -2.02
C MET A 1 -9.63 -12.59 -1.50
N GLN A 2 -9.83 -12.34 -0.20
CA GLN A 2 -9.26 -11.17 0.48
C GLN A 2 -7.84 -11.52 0.95
N ARG A 3 -6.83 -10.74 0.56
CA ARG A 3 -5.42 -10.98 0.92
C ARG A 3 -4.74 -9.66 1.30
N VAL A 4 -3.85 -9.72 2.29
CA VAL A 4 -3.02 -8.58 2.70
C VAL A 4 -1.56 -8.98 2.56
N GLU A 5 -0.76 -8.12 1.94
CA GLU A 5 0.68 -8.25 1.82
C GLU A 5 1.35 -7.04 2.45
N GLN A 6 2.34 -7.30 3.30
CA GLN A 6 3.24 -6.26 3.78
C GLN A 6 4.37 -6.14 2.77
N LEU A 7 4.49 -4.97 2.15
CA LEU A 7 5.58 -4.67 1.25
C LEU A 7 6.75 -4.15 2.08
N ALA A 8 7.98 -4.51 1.70
CA ALA A 8 9.16 -3.92 2.31
C ALA A 8 9.09 -2.39 2.15
N ALA A 9 9.19 -1.68 3.27
CA ALA A 9 9.26 -0.24 3.24
C ALA A 9 10.62 0.16 2.64
N THR A 10 10.62 0.89 1.53
CA THR A 10 11.83 1.60 1.09
C THR A 10 12.07 2.70 2.13
N PRO A 11 13.16 2.66 2.91
CA PRO A 11 13.42 3.70 3.90
C PRO A 11 13.61 5.03 3.18
N PRO A 12 12.95 6.12 3.62
CA PRO A 12 13.15 7.43 3.02
C PRO A 12 14.61 7.86 3.22
N PRO A 13 15.17 8.67 2.29
CA PRO A 13 16.57 9.10 2.32
C PRO A 13 16.95 9.86 3.60
N ASN A 14 15.98 10.49 4.26
CA ASN A 14 16.18 11.28 5.48
C ASN A 14 15.60 10.56 6.71
N GLY A 15 16.02 9.30 6.90
CA GLY A 15 15.50 8.36 7.88
C GLY A 15 15.01 8.98 9.18
N THR A 16 13.73 8.74 9.50
CA THR A 16 13.24 8.75 10.88
C THR A 16 11.92 8.00 11.06
N ASP A 17 11.16 7.70 10.00
CA ASP A 17 10.01 6.79 10.08
C ASP A 17 10.02 5.80 8.92
N ALA A 18 10.26 4.52 9.22
CA ALA A 18 10.01 3.44 8.29
C ALA A 18 8.49 3.23 8.23
N GLY A 19 7.80 4.01 7.40
CA GLY A 19 6.36 3.88 7.18
C GLY A 19 5.99 2.46 6.73
N LEU A 20 4.81 1.99 7.12
CA LEU A 20 4.31 0.67 6.75
C LEU A 20 3.66 0.71 5.37
N ARG A 21 4.19 -0.05 4.40
CA ARG A 21 3.56 -0.21 3.09
C ARG A 21 2.76 -1.52 3.06
N LEU A 22 1.45 -1.41 2.80
CA LEU A 22 0.54 -2.55 2.69
C LEU A 22 -0.07 -2.59 1.30
N ARG A 23 -0.22 -3.78 0.74
CA ARG A 23 -1.05 -4.05 -0.44
C ARG A 23 -2.21 -4.95 -0.03
N VAL A 24 -3.42 -4.54 -0.37
CA VAL A 24 -4.65 -5.23 0.03
C VAL A 24 -5.42 -5.60 -1.22
N TYR A 25 -5.66 -6.89 -1.38
CA TYR A 25 -6.50 -7.45 -2.44
C TYR A 25 -7.89 -7.69 -1.89
N VAL A 26 -8.89 -7.22 -2.62
CA VAL A 26 -10.30 -7.33 -2.27
C VAL A 26 -11.07 -7.84 -3.48
N ASP A 27 -12.15 -8.59 -3.24
CA ASP A 27 -13.00 -9.12 -4.32
C ASP A 27 -14.02 -8.11 -4.84
N GLY A 28 -14.20 -6.98 -4.15
CA GLY A 28 -15.16 -5.93 -4.50
C GLY A 28 -14.49 -4.62 -4.91
N GLU A 29 -15.31 -3.60 -5.11
CA GLU A 29 -14.84 -2.26 -5.50
C GLU A 29 -13.92 -1.64 -4.43
N PRO A 30 -12.60 -1.48 -4.70
CA PRO A 30 -11.64 -0.99 -3.72
C PRO A 30 -11.97 0.42 -3.23
N ALA A 31 -12.50 1.29 -4.11
CA ALA A 31 -12.85 2.66 -3.75
C ALA A 31 -13.93 2.73 -2.66
N ALA A 32 -14.83 1.75 -2.61
CA ALA A 32 -15.89 1.69 -1.60
C ALA A 32 -15.34 1.43 -0.18
N LEU A 33 -14.15 0.85 -0.05
CA LEU A 33 -13.53 0.52 1.24
C LEU A 33 -12.60 1.61 1.76
N LEU A 34 -12.24 2.59 0.91
CA LEU A 34 -11.22 3.61 1.21
C LEU A 34 -11.54 4.37 2.50
N GLY A 35 -12.76 4.90 2.62
CA GLY A 35 -13.16 5.68 3.79
C GLY A 35 -13.07 4.89 5.10
N ALA A 36 -13.50 3.62 5.08
CA ALA A 36 -13.43 2.75 6.24
C ALA A 36 -11.97 2.43 6.63
N VAL A 37 -11.11 2.15 5.65
CA VAL A 37 -9.69 1.85 5.87
C VAL A 37 -8.97 3.07 6.46
N VAL A 38 -9.14 4.25 5.87
CA VAL A 38 -8.53 5.50 6.38
C VAL A 38 -9.03 5.78 7.79
N GLY A 39 -10.34 5.67 8.04
CA GLY A 39 -10.92 5.91 9.37
C GLY A 39 -10.34 4.98 10.44
N VAL A 40 -10.17 3.69 10.13
CA VAL A 40 -9.57 2.71 11.05
C VAL A 40 -8.08 3.01 11.32
N LEU A 41 -7.32 3.43 10.31
CA LEU A 41 -5.91 3.80 10.47
C LEU A 41 -5.75 5.09 11.28
N SER A 42 -6.55 6.11 10.98
CA SER A 42 -6.57 7.37 11.73
C SER A 42 -6.97 7.17 13.19
N ALA A 43 -7.95 6.31 13.48
CA ALA A 43 -8.34 5.96 14.85
C ALA A 43 -7.21 5.27 15.64
N ARG A 44 -6.23 4.67 14.94
CA ARG A 44 -5.02 4.06 15.52
C ARG A 44 -3.83 5.01 15.57
N GLY A 45 -4.01 6.28 15.22
CA GLY A 45 -2.94 7.28 15.18
C GLY A 45 -2.00 7.15 13.99
N ALA A 46 -2.34 6.34 12.98
CA ALA A 46 -1.56 6.23 11.75
C ALA A 46 -2.00 7.31 10.74
N ALA A 47 -1.02 7.92 10.07
CA ALA A 47 -1.25 8.81 8.95
C ALA A 47 -1.10 8.03 7.63
N VAL A 48 -2.10 8.12 6.74
CA VAL A 48 -1.99 7.60 5.37
C VAL A 48 -1.30 8.66 4.54
N THR A 49 -0.07 8.40 4.12
CA THR A 49 0.77 9.34 3.37
C THR A 49 0.69 9.15 1.86
N ASP A 50 0.32 7.95 1.41
CA ASP A 50 0.22 7.58 0.01
C ASP A 50 -0.82 6.47 -0.16
N LEU A 51 -1.53 6.49 -1.29
CA LEU A 51 -2.56 5.51 -1.63
C LEU A 51 -2.74 5.40 -3.14
N SER A 52 -2.73 4.17 -3.64
CA SER A 52 -3.01 3.85 -5.04
C SER A 52 -4.11 2.80 -5.12
N LEU A 53 -5.07 3.02 -6.03
CA LEU A 53 -6.13 2.08 -6.37
C LEU A 53 -5.94 1.66 -7.82
N GLY A 54 -5.97 0.36 -8.08
CA GLY A 54 -5.84 -0.18 -9.42
C GLY A 54 -5.91 -1.69 -9.43
N GLU A 55 -6.14 -2.24 -10.61
CA GLU A 55 -5.94 -3.67 -10.85
C GLU A 55 -4.44 -3.97 -10.85
N PRO A 56 -4.00 -5.09 -10.25
CA PRO A 56 -2.58 -5.45 -10.27
C PRO A 56 -2.13 -5.67 -11.72
N THR A 57 -1.22 -4.83 -12.20
CA THR A 57 -0.61 -5.02 -13.52
C THR A 57 0.61 -5.94 -13.42
N LEU A 58 1.00 -6.56 -14.54
CA LEU A 58 2.26 -7.33 -14.57
C LEU A 58 3.47 -6.43 -14.31
N GLU A 59 3.42 -5.16 -14.69
CA GLU A 59 4.49 -4.18 -14.46
C GLU A 59 4.67 -3.87 -12.96
N ASP A 60 3.57 -3.83 -12.20
CA ASP A 60 3.59 -3.70 -10.73
C ASP A 60 4.20 -4.93 -10.05
N VAL A 61 3.96 -6.12 -10.61
CA VAL A 61 4.54 -7.39 -10.12
C VAL A 61 6.03 -7.45 -10.46
N PHE A 62 6.41 -7.03 -11.66
CA PHE A 62 7.81 -6.98 -12.08
C PHE A 62 8.63 -5.99 -11.24
N SER A 63 8.10 -4.80 -10.97
CA SER A 63 8.75 -3.80 -10.13
C SER A 63 8.91 -4.30 -8.68
N HIS A 64 7.90 -5.00 -8.15
CA HIS A 64 7.94 -5.63 -6.83
C HIS A 64 8.97 -6.77 -6.73
N LEU A 65 9.06 -7.64 -7.73
CA LEU A 65 9.98 -8.79 -7.73
C LEU A 65 11.43 -8.40 -7.99
N THR A 66 11.68 -7.27 -8.66
CA THR A 66 13.03 -6.84 -9.06
C THR A 66 13.59 -5.68 -8.23
N GLY A 67 12.80 -5.09 -7.33
CA GLY A 67 13.23 -4.00 -6.46
C GLY A 67 13.54 -2.69 -7.19
N ARG A 68 13.06 -2.54 -8.43
CA ARG A 68 13.15 -1.30 -9.20
C ARG A 68 11.77 -0.67 -9.25
N ASP A 69 11.52 0.31 -8.39
CA ASP A 69 10.50 1.32 -8.65
C ASP A 69 10.90 2.02 -9.96
N LEU A 70 10.17 1.75 -11.05
CA LEU A 70 10.30 2.51 -12.29
C LEU A 70 9.81 3.92 -11.99
N ARG A 71 10.76 4.83 -12.02
CA ARG A 71 10.70 6.22 -11.57
C ARG A 71 9.84 7.10 -12.46
#